data_AF-A0A938CDY5-F1
#
_entry.id   AF-A0A938CDY5-F1
#
_cell.length_a   1.000
_cell.length_b   1.000
_cell.length_c   1.000
_cell.angle_alpha   90.00
_cell.angle_beta   90.00
_cell.angle_gamma   90.00
#
_symmetry.space_group_name_H-M   'P 1'
#
loop_
_entity.id
_entity.type
_entity.pdbx_description
1 polymer ?
#
loop_
_entity_poly.entity_id
_entity_poly.type
_entity_poly.pdbx_seq_one_letter_code
_entity_poly.pdbx_strand_id
1 'polypeptide(L)'
;MTPATGLALAMLLTTVALADLAADCAAGAPQGQYAACQQALDAAPHDVRLKRLLALGMLLGGAEETAILAYRHLSEQSPEDADAHFQLAVAYGTVREFRNALAPLDRALALDPAHRDASRLSVIAHQQLGQFADAVPHLLRLAEAGDEIAMYELAVALERGAGLAANSVKAVHWFAKAAEAGHVAALDRLAEAYFTGQLGLRPDNARGNDYATQARDARRGQLSR
;
A
#
# COMPACT_ATOMS: atom_id res chain seq x y z
N MET A 1 40.45 2.95 32.10
CA MET A 1 39.46 3.95 31.65
C MET A 1 39.11 3.61 30.22
N THR A 2 37.90 3.08 30.01
CA THR A 2 37.42 2.51 28.75
C THR A 2 37.03 3.61 27.74
N PRO A 3 37.52 3.60 26.49
CA PRO A 3 37.17 4.61 25.47
C PRO A 3 35.83 4.33 24.75
N ALA A 4 34.96 3.48 25.31
CA ALA A 4 33.78 2.99 24.61
C ALA A 4 32.57 3.95 24.59
N THR A 5 32.57 5.03 25.38
CA THR A 5 31.41 5.92 25.53
C THR A 5 31.32 7.03 24.47
N GLY A 6 32.42 7.41 23.82
CA GLY A 6 32.44 8.49 22.83
C GLY A 6 31.85 8.11 21.46
N LEU A 7 32.07 6.88 21.00
CA LEU A 7 31.56 6.38 19.72
C LEU A 7 30.05 6.13 19.74
N ALA A 8 29.50 5.70 20.88
CA ALA A 8 28.06 5.47 21.04
C ALA A 8 27.26 6.79 21.00
N LEU A 9 27.78 7.86 21.62
CA LEU A 9 27.13 9.18 21.63
C LEU A 9 27.20 9.88 20.27
N ALA A 10 28.32 9.72 19.53
CA ALA A 10 28.43 10.21 18.15
C ALA A 10 27.52 9.45 17.19
N MET A 11 27.38 8.13 17.32
CA MET A 11 26.41 7.34 16.55
C MET A 11 24.96 7.75 16.88
N LEU A 12 24.64 7.96 18.15
CA LEU A 12 23.31 8.44 18.60
C LEU A 12 22.98 9.84 18.05
N LEU A 13 23.94 10.77 18.07
CA LEU A 13 23.78 12.11 17.47
C LEU A 13 23.60 12.05 15.95
N THR A 14 24.32 11.17 15.25
CA THR A 14 24.09 10.97 13.81
C THR A 14 22.72 10.35 13.50
N THR A 15 22.22 9.45 14.33
CA THR A 15 20.91 8.83 14.12
C THR A 15 19.74 9.77 14.38
N VAL A 16 19.85 10.65 15.39
CA VAL A 16 18.82 11.68 15.66
C VAL A 16 18.84 12.74 14.57
N ALA A 17 20.03 13.20 14.16
CA ALA A 17 20.17 14.15 13.06
C ALA A 17 19.62 13.60 11.74
N LEU A 18 19.78 12.30 11.44
CA LEU A 18 19.23 11.68 10.23
C LEU A 18 17.70 11.59 10.23
N ALA A 19 17.06 11.42 11.39
CA ALA A 19 15.60 11.38 11.52
C ALA A 19 14.99 12.78 11.35
N ASP A 20 15.62 13.80 11.94
CA ASP A 20 15.24 15.20 11.75
C ASP A 20 15.51 15.65 10.32
N LEU A 21 16.61 15.22 9.70
CA LEU A 21 16.92 15.49 8.29
C LEU A 21 15.89 14.87 7.34
N ALA A 22 15.38 13.68 7.64
CA ALA A 22 14.32 13.05 6.85
C ALA A 22 13.01 13.83 6.93
N ALA A 23 12.68 14.38 8.10
CA ALA A 23 11.54 15.27 8.29
C ALA A 23 11.73 16.60 7.56
N ASP A 24 12.92 17.20 7.63
CA ASP A 24 13.27 18.45 6.94
C ASP A 24 13.30 18.29 5.42
N CYS A 25 13.72 17.13 4.91
CA CYS A 25 13.65 16.82 3.48
C CYS A 25 12.20 16.61 2.99
N ALA A 26 11.30 16.17 3.87
CA ALA A 26 9.88 15.96 3.55
C ALA A 26 9.01 17.21 3.76
N ALA A 27 9.43 18.16 4.60
CA ALA A 27 8.66 19.34 5.00
C ALA A 27 8.64 20.49 3.97
N GLY A 28 9.27 20.35 2.82
CA GLY A 28 9.37 21.41 1.80
C GLY A 28 8.26 21.40 0.76
N ALA A 29 7.21 22.21 0.92
CA ALA A 29 6.39 22.70 -0.20
C ALA A 29 5.70 24.05 0.10
N PRO A 30 5.49 24.96 -0.88
CA PRO A 30 6.09 25.06 -2.20
C PRO A 30 7.18 26.16 -2.26
N GLN A 31 8.23 25.94 -3.05
CA GLN A 31 9.43 26.80 -3.27
C GLN A 31 10.68 26.54 -2.41
N GLY A 32 10.66 25.59 -1.47
CA GLY A 32 11.83 25.18 -0.69
C GLY A 32 12.34 23.81 -1.13
N GLN A 33 13.09 23.78 -2.23
CA GLN A 33 13.77 22.61 -2.80
C GLN A 33 14.45 21.79 -1.69
N TYR A 34 14.48 20.47 -1.87
CA TYR A 34 15.19 19.39 -1.16
C TYR A 34 16.71 19.64 -0.91
N ALA A 35 17.09 20.88 -0.62
CA ALA A 35 18.42 21.45 -0.50
C ALA A 35 19.14 20.94 0.74
N ALA A 36 18.42 20.68 1.84
CA ALA A 36 18.99 20.01 3.01
C ALA A 36 19.46 18.59 2.66
N CYS A 37 18.64 17.84 1.92
CA CYS A 37 19.02 16.53 1.38
C CYS A 37 20.16 16.64 0.36
N GLN A 38 20.14 17.64 -0.52
CA GLN A 38 21.21 17.86 -1.48
C GLN A 38 22.55 18.17 -0.79
N GLN A 39 22.58 19.09 0.17
CA GLN A 39 23.79 19.44 0.93
C GLN A 39 24.35 18.24 1.70
N ALA A 40 23.47 17.45 2.32
CA ALA A 40 23.89 16.23 3.00
C ALA A 40 24.45 15.19 2.01
N LEU A 41 23.85 15.09 0.82
CA LEU A 41 24.33 14.21 -0.24
C LEU A 41 25.66 14.69 -0.82
N ASP A 42 25.89 16.01 -0.93
CA ASP A 42 27.18 16.56 -1.37
C ASP A 42 28.31 16.17 -0.41
N ALA A 43 28.01 16.09 0.89
CA ALA A 43 28.95 15.61 1.91
C ALA A 43 29.10 14.07 1.94
N ALA A 44 28.08 13.33 1.52
CA ALA A 44 28.04 11.87 1.52
C ALA A 44 27.44 11.29 0.20
N PRO A 45 28.12 11.44 -0.95
CA PRO A 45 27.55 11.21 -2.28
C PRO A 45 27.17 9.75 -2.59
N HIS A 46 27.58 8.82 -1.72
CA HIS A 46 27.28 7.40 -1.85
C HIS A 46 26.21 6.91 -0.84
N ASP A 47 25.66 7.78 0.01
CA ASP A 47 24.61 7.37 0.95
C ASP A 47 23.28 7.16 0.20
N VAL A 48 22.89 5.89 0.09
CA VAL A 48 21.67 5.44 -0.60
C VAL A 48 20.40 5.97 0.07
N ARG A 49 20.39 6.12 1.41
CA ARG A 49 19.21 6.64 2.12
C ARG A 49 18.99 8.11 1.79
N LEU A 50 20.05 8.91 1.76
CA LEU A 50 19.95 10.32 1.36
C LEU A 50 19.45 10.48 -0.07
N LYS A 51 19.91 9.63 -1.00
CA LYS A 51 19.39 9.60 -2.38
C LYS A 51 17.90 9.26 -2.44
N ARG A 52 17.44 8.29 -1.64
CA ARG A 52 16.01 7.94 -1.54
C ARG A 52 15.18 9.10 -0.99
N LEU A 53 15.63 9.73 0.10
CA LEU A 53 14.94 10.88 0.70
C LEU A 53 14.87 12.07 -0.26
N LEU A 54 15.96 12.34 -0.99
CA LEU A 54 16.01 13.36 -2.03
C LEU A 54 15.00 13.06 -3.15
N ALA A 55 14.95 11.82 -3.64
CA ALA A 55 14.00 11.40 -4.66
C ALA A 55 12.54 11.49 -4.18
N LEU A 56 12.27 11.16 -2.92
CA LEU A 56 10.95 11.35 -2.30
C LEU A 56 10.58 12.84 -2.23
N GLY A 57 11.50 13.70 -1.80
CA GLY A 57 11.30 15.15 -1.77
C GLY A 57 11.04 15.75 -3.16
N MET A 58 11.75 15.26 -4.19
CA MET A 58 11.47 15.63 -5.58
C MET A 58 10.06 15.23 -6.01
N LEU A 59 9.61 14.02 -5.64
CA LEU A 59 8.28 13.51 -5.97
C LEU A 59 7.16 14.33 -5.32
N LEU A 60 7.31 14.66 -4.03
CA LEU A 60 6.35 15.48 -3.28
C LEU A 60 6.38 16.97 -3.69
N GLY A 61 7.53 17.44 -4.18
CA GLY A 61 7.75 18.82 -4.60
C GLY A 61 7.37 19.12 -6.06
N GLY A 62 6.77 18.17 -6.78
CA GLY A 62 6.34 18.36 -8.18
C GLY A 62 7.47 18.27 -9.22
N ALA A 63 8.56 17.59 -8.88
CA ALA A 63 9.64 17.24 -9.80
C ALA A 63 9.62 15.73 -10.11
N GLU A 64 8.46 15.23 -10.54
CA GLU A 64 8.17 13.80 -10.61
C GLU A 64 9.05 13.07 -11.64
N GLU A 65 9.32 13.68 -12.79
CA GLU A 65 10.19 13.09 -13.82
C GLU A 65 11.61 12.84 -13.28
N THR A 66 12.17 13.82 -12.57
CA THR A 66 13.50 13.71 -11.96
C THR A 66 13.51 12.68 -10.85
N ALA A 67 12.44 12.61 -10.05
CA ALA A 67 12.29 11.60 -9.00
C ALA A 67 12.25 10.18 -9.59
N ILE A 68 11.48 9.95 -10.67
CA ILE A 68 11.39 8.67 -11.36
C ILE A 68 12.76 8.25 -11.90
N LEU A 69 13.50 9.17 -12.51
CA LEU A 69 14.87 8.90 -12.99
C LEU A 69 15.82 8.54 -11.83
N ALA A 70 15.73 9.24 -10.71
CA ALA A 70 16.54 8.95 -9.52
C ALA A 70 16.21 7.56 -8.95
N TYR A 71 14.93 7.21 -8.80
CA TYR A 71 14.51 5.89 -8.33
C TYR A 71 14.89 4.77 -9.28
N ARG A 72 14.84 4.99 -10.60
CA ARG A 72 15.30 4.02 -11.60
C ARG A 72 16.78 3.73 -11.43
N HIS A 73 17.59 4.77 -11.33
CA HIS A 73 19.02 4.59 -11.11
C HIS A 73 19.32 3.89 -9.78
N LEU A 74 18.56 4.19 -8.71
CA LEU A 74 18.70 3.49 -7.43
C LEU A 74 18.33 1.99 -7.51
N SER A 75 17.31 1.63 -8.30
CA SER A 75 16.94 0.22 -8.48
C SER A 75 17.92 -0.53 -9.38
N GLU A 76 18.55 0.14 -10.35
CA GLU A 76 19.63 -0.40 -11.18
C GLU A 76 20.92 -0.64 -10.38
N GLN A 77 21.24 0.23 -9.42
CA GLN A 77 22.40 0.07 -8.54
C GLN A 77 22.21 -1.06 -7.51
N SER A 78 20.96 -1.33 -7.13
CA SER A 78 20.60 -2.34 -6.14
C SER A 78 19.56 -3.30 -6.70
N PRO A 79 19.92 -4.14 -7.69
CA PRO A 79 18.95 -4.95 -8.43
C PRO A 79 18.29 -6.04 -7.58
N GLU A 80 18.88 -6.42 -6.43
CA GLU A 80 18.37 -7.40 -5.47
C GLU A 80 17.59 -6.77 -4.31
N ASP A 81 17.43 -5.44 -4.30
CA ASP A 81 16.70 -4.71 -3.26
C ASP A 81 15.24 -4.52 -3.68
N ALA A 82 14.33 -5.27 -3.05
CA ALA A 82 12.89 -5.20 -3.32
C ALA A 82 12.32 -3.79 -3.11
N ASP A 83 12.75 -3.09 -2.05
CA ASP A 83 12.29 -1.74 -1.73
C ASP A 83 12.70 -0.75 -2.82
N ALA A 84 13.90 -0.90 -3.40
CA ALA A 84 14.37 -0.01 -4.46
C ALA A 84 13.46 -0.09 -5.71
N HIS A 85 13.03 -1.30 -6.09
CA HIS A 85 12.05 -1.48 -7.16
C HIS A 85 10.66 -0.98 -6.77
N PHE A 86 10.22 -1.26 -5.53
CA PHE A 86 8.93 -0.77 -5.04
C PHE A 86 8.84 0.76 -5.05
N GLN A 87 9.90 1.48 -4.64
CA GLN A 87 9.92 2.95 -4.68
C GLN A 87 9.82 3.50 -6.11
N LEU A 88 10.45 2.85 -7.09
CA LEU A 88 10.27 3.20 -8.49
C LEU A 88 8.82 2.98 -8.94
N ALA A 89 8.19 1.88 -8.53
CA ALA A 89 6.78 1.63 -8.81
C ALA A 89 5.86 2.68 -8.18
N VAL A 90 6.13 3.09 -6.94
CA VAL A 90 5.40 4.17 -6.26
C VAL A 90 5.51 5.47 -7.04
N ALA A 91 6.71 5.82 -7.52
CA ALA A 91 6.94 7.03 -8.32
C ALA A 91 6.16 7.02 -9.65
N TYR A 92 6.02 5.88 -10.32
CA TYR A 92 5.12 5.76 -11.48
C TYR A 92 3.65 5.84 -11.08
N GLY A 93 3.28 5.22 -9.95
CA GLY A 93 1.91 5.24 -9.42
C GLY A 93 1.40 6.65 -9.11
N THR A 94 2.26 7.53 -8.56
CA THR A 94 1.90 8.92 -8.22
C THR A 94 1.59 9.77 -9.45
N VAL A 95 2.29 9.54 -10.57
CA VAL A 95 1.99 10.19 -11.86
C VAL A 95 0.95 9.42 -12.69
N ARG A 96 0.31 8.40 -12.10
CA ARG A 96 -0.72 7.55 -12.73
C ARG A 96 -0.21 6.77 -13.97
N GLU A 97 1.09 6.57 -14.09
CA GLU A 97 1.70 5.72 -15.10
C GLU A 97 1.66 4.24 -14.68
N PHE A 98 0.46 3.71 -14.41
CA PHE A 98 0.28 2.37 -13.85
C PHE A 98 0.90 1.26 -14.70
N ARG A 99 0.93 1.42 -16.03
CA ARG A 99 1.60 0.47 -16.94
C ARG A 99 3.11 0.40 -16.68
N ASN A 100 3.75 1.53 -16.40
CA ASN A 100 5.19 1.58 -16.10
C ASN A 100 5.51 1.10 -14.69
N ALA A 101 4.53 1.15 -13.78
CA ALA A 101 4.66 0.61 -12.42
C ALA A 101 4.71 -0.93 -12.39
N LEU A 102 4.17 -1.65 -13.38
CA LEU A 102 4.06 -3.12 -13.34
C LEU A 102 5.42 -3.82 -13.30
N ALA A 103 6.36 -3.48 -14.19
CA ALA A 103 7.67 -4.13 -14.23
C ALA A 103 8.47 -4.01 -12.90
N PRO A 104 8.59 -2.83 -12.27
CA PRO A 104 9.21 -2.73 -10.95
C PRO A 104 8.41 -3.44 -9.85
N LEU A 105 7.08 -3.48 -9.92
CA LEU A 105 6.26 -4.27 -8.97
C LEU A 105 6.53 -5.77 -9.09
N ASP A 106 6.58 -6.29 -10.31
CA ASP A 106 6.89 -7.69 -10.59
C ASP A 106 8.29 -8.04 -10.06
N ARG A 107 9.27 -7.14 -10.25
CA ARG A 107 10.61 -7.34 -9.72
C ARG A 107 10.64 -7.31 -8.19
N ALA A 108 9.95 -6.35 -7.57
CA ALA A 108 9.85 -6.27 -6.10
C ALA A 108 9.21 -7.54 -5.51
N LEU A 109 8.11 -8.02 -6.11
CA LEU A 109 7.41 -9.22 -5.65
C LEU A 109 8.12 -10.53 -5.98
N ALA A 110 8.98 -10.56 -7.00
CA ALA A 110 9.87 -11.69 -7.26
C ALA A 110 10.98 -11.80 -6.20
N LEU A 111 11.44 -10.67 -5.66
CA LEU A 111 12.45 -10.60 -4.60
C LEU A 111 11.85 -10.84 -3.21
N ASP A 112 10.71 -10.22 -2.92
CA ASP A 112 9.93 -10.40 -1.70
C ASP A 112 8.46 -10.68 -2.03
N PRO A 113 8.07 -11.95 -2.16
CA PRO A 113 6.68 -12.34 -2.40
C PRO A 113 5.72 -11.94 -1.28
N ALA A 114 6.22 -11.66 -0.07
CA ALA A 114 5.41 -11.26 1.09
C ALA A 114 5.25 -9.73 1.20
N HIS A 115 5.84 -8.96 0.29
CA HIS A 115 5.77 -7.50 0.29
C HIS A 115 4.32 -7.03 0.11
N ARG A 116 3.71 -6.61 1.23
CA ARG A 116 2.29 -6.24 1.28
C ARG A 116 1.99 -4.99 0.44
N ASP A 117 2.79 -3.94 0.60
CA ASP A 117 2.56 -2.68 -0.12
C ASP A 117 2.74 -2.82 -1.63
N ALA A 118 3.74 -3.59 -2.08
CA ALA A 118 3.91 -3.93 -3.49
C ALA A 118 2.72 -4.73 -4.03
N SER A 119 2.20 -5.70 -3.26
CA SER A 119 0.98 -6.43 -3.64
C SER A 119 -0.23 -5.50 -3.72
N ARG A 120 -0.39 -4.56 -2.78
CA ARG A 120 -1.48 -3.59 -2.77
C ARG A 120 -1.40 -2.64 -3.98
N LEU A 121 -0.22 -2.11 -4.28
CA LEU A 121 -0.01 -1.25 -5.44
C LEU A 121 -0.21 -2.02 -6.76
N SER A 122 0.13 -3.31 -6.80
CA SER A 122 -0.17 -4.18 -7.95
C SER A 122 -1.66 -4.36 -8.18
N VAL A 123 -2.46 -4.53 -7.11
CA VAL A 123 -3.93 -4.55 -7.23
C VAL A 123 -4.44 -3.24 -7.84
N ILE A 124 -3.97 -2.09 -7.33
CA ILE A 124 -4.38 -0.77 -7.80
C ILE A 124 -3.98 -0.58 -9.28
N ALA A 125 -2.75 -0.89 -9.65
CA ALA A 125 -2.25 -0.72 -11.01
C ALA A 125 -3.07 -1.54 -12.02
N HIS A 126 -3.30 -2.83 -11.73
CA HIS A 126 -4.10 -3.70 -12.59
C HIS A 126 -5.56 -3.22 -12.69
N GLN A 127 -6.18 -2.79 -11.58
CA GLN A 127 -7.54 -2.24 -11.60
C GLN A 127 -7.65 -0.97 -12.45
N GLN A 128 -6.70 -0.05 -12.34
CA GLN A 128 -6.67 1.18 -13.14
C GLN A 128 -6.44 0.92 -14.63
N LEU A 129 -5.77 -0.19 -14.96
CA LEU A 129 -5.58 -0.65 -16.34
C LEU A 129 -6.74 -1.54 -16.86
N GLY A 130 -7.74 -1.83 -16.03
CA GLY A 130 -8.85 -2.74 -16.37
C GLY A 130 -8.45 -4.22 -16.43
N GLN A 131 -7.26 -4.56 -15.94
CA GLN A 131 -6.67 -5.90 -15.92
C GLN A 131 -7.12 -6.67 -14.67
N PHE A 132 -8.44 -6.83 -14.50
CA PHE A 132 -8.99 -7.39 -13.25
C PHE A 132 -8.50 -8.82 -12.95
N ALA A 133 -8.24 -9.64 -13.97
CA ALA A 133 -7.73 -11.01 -13.79
C ALA A 133 -6.34 -11.02 -13.16
N ASP A 134 -5.47 -10.09 -13.56
CA ASP A 134 -4.09 -10.00 -13.09
C ASP A 134 -4.01 -9.45 -11.66
N ALA A 135 -5.05 -8.74 -11.19
CA ALA A 135 -5.16 -8.29 -9.80
C ALA A 135 -5.46 -9.42 -8.81
N VAL A 136 -6.10 -10.52 -9.27
CA VAL A 136 -6.65 -11.57 -8.40
C VAL A 136 -5.60 -12.28 -7.55
N PRO A 137 -4.42 -12.68 -8.07
CA PRO A 137 -3.41 -13.34 -7.24
C PRO A 137 -2.94 -12.47 -6.08
N HIS A 138 -2.82 -11.15 -6.30
CA HIS A 138 -2.43 -10.20 -5.26
C HIS A 138 -3.55 -10.01 -4.22
N LEU A 139 -4.81 -9.92 -4.67
CA LEU A 139 -5.98 -9.87 -3.79
C LEU A 139 -6.08 -11.12 -2.91
N LEU A 140 -5.89 -12.31 -3.48
CA LEU A 140 -5.90 -13.57 -2.73
C LEU A 140 -4.83 -13.58 -1.65
N ARG A 141 -3.60 -13.20 -2.00
CA ARG A 141 -2.48 -13.15 -1.04
C ARG A 141 -2.78 -12.20 0.13
N LEU A 142 -3.27 -10.99 -0.17
CA LEU A 142 -3.62 -10.01 0.87
C LEU A 142 -4.80 -10.51 1.74
N ALA A 143 -5.84 -11.06 1.12
CA ALA A 143 -6.99 -11.62 1.83
C ALA A 143 -6.60 -12.81 2.72
N GLU A 144 -5.71 -13.68 2.26
CA GLU A 144 -5.15 -14.78 3.08
C GLU A 144 -4.26 -14.27 4.21
N ALA A 145 -3.60 -13.13 4.02
CA ALA A 145 -2.79 -12.46 5.04
C ALA A 145 -3.61 -11.64 6.06
N GLY A 146 -4.94 -11.66 5.96
CA GLY A 146 -5.84 -11.01 6.91
C GLY A 146 -6.27 -9.59 6.54
N ASP A 147 -5.93 -9.10 5.33
CA ASP A 147 -6.34 -7.76 4.87
C ASP A 147 -7.83 -7.73 4.57
N GLU A 148 -8.58 -6.99 5.40
CA GLU A 148 -10.03 -6.92 5.35
C GLU A 148 -10.55 -6.22 4.09
N ILE A 149 -9.77 -5.28 3.55
CA ILE A 149 -10.09 -4.57 2.30
C ILE A 149 -9.95 -5.52 1.13
N ALA A 150 -8.87 -6.30 1.07
CA ALA A 150 -8.64 -7.30 0.03
C ALA A 150 -9.68 -8.43 0.07
N MET A 151 -10.10 -8.88 1.26
CA MET A 151 -11.21 -9.83 1.40
C MET A 151 -12.50 -9.28 0.79
N TYR A 152 -12.83 -8.02 1.06
CA TYR A 152 -14.00 -7.36 0.49
C TYR A 152 -13.87 -7.18 -1.03
N GLU A 153 -12.74 -6.69 -1.53
CA GLU A 153 -12.48 -6.52 -2.97
C GLU A 153 -12.57 -7.86 -3.71
N LEU A 154 -12.05 -8.95 -3.13
CA LEU A 154 -12.17 -10.31 -3.67
C LEU A 154 -13.62 -10.82 -3.66
N ALA A 155 -14.38 -10.53 -2.62
CA ALA A 155 -15.80 -10.88 -2.55
C ALA A 155 -16.61 -10.16 -3.65
N VAL A 156 -16.34 -8.87 -3.88
CA VAL A 156 -16.95 -8.09 -4.97
C VAL A 156 -16.54 -8.63 -6.34
N ALA A 157 -15.28 -9.03 -6.52
CA ALA A 157 -14.81 -9.66 -7.76
C ALA A 157 -15.56 -10.96 -8.06
N LEU A 158 -15.78 -11.81 -7.04
CA LEU A 158 -16.57 -13.05 -7.15
C LEU A 158 -18.07 -12.79 -7.32
N GLU A 159 -18.61 -11.73 -6.75
CA GLU A 159 -20.01 -11.35 -6.96
C GLU A 159 -20.25 -10.93 -8.41
N ARG A 160 -19.37 -10.09 -8.97
CA ARG A 160 -19.54 -9.47 -10.29
C ARG A 160 -18.95 -10.27 -11.44
N GLY A 161 -18.10 -11.25 -11.13
CA GLY A 161 -17.31 -11.94 -12.14
C GLY A 161 -16.19 -11.07 -12.75
N ALA A 162 -15.59 -10.18 -11.95
CA ALA A 162 -14.51 -9.29 -12.41
C ALA A 162 -13.15 -9.97 -12.21
N GLY A 163 -12.48 -10.37 -13.30
CA GLY A 163 -11.21 -11.09 -13.23
C GLY A 163 -11.31 -12.55 -12.75
N LEU A 164 -12.48 -12.96 -12.27
CA LEU A 164 -12.84 -14.30 -11.82
C LEU A 164 -14.20 -14.69 -12.39
N ALA A 165 -14.48 -16.00 -12.47
CA ALA A 165 -15.85 -16.45 -12.70
C ALA A 165 -16.73 -16.07 -11.51
N ALA A 166 -17.93 -15.53 -11.78
CA ALA A 166 -18.87 -15.17 -10.73
C ALA A 166 -19.23 -16.40 -9.88
N ASN A 167 -19.19 -16.25 -8.56
CA ASN A 167 -19.51 -17.30 -7.61
C ASN A 167 -20.03 -16.69 -6.30
N SER A 168 -21.36 -16.59 -6.20
CA SER A 168 -22.02 -15.97 -5.04
C SER A 168 -21.73 -16.67 -3.72
N VAL A 169 -21.55 -18.01 -3.72
CA VAL A 169 -21.23 -18.76 -2.50
C VAL A 169 -19.85 -18.36 -1.97
N LYS A 170 -18.84 -18.30 -2.84
CA LYS A 170 -17.51 -17.82 -2.46
C LYS A 170 -17.51 -16.32 -2.13
N ALA A 171 -18.34 -15.51 -2.80
CA ALA A 171 -18.50 -14.10 -2.47
C ALA A 171 -19.01 -13.92 -1.03
N VAL A 172 -20.09 -14.63 -0.65
CA VAL A 172 -20.63 -14.61 0.72
C VAL A 172 -19.57 -15.03 1.74
N HIS A 173 -18.79 -16.07 1.44
CA HIS A 173 -17.71 -16.53 2.31
C HIS A 173 -16.66 -15.42 2.58
N TRP A 174 -16.21 -14.72 1.53
CA TRP A 174 -15.24 -13.64 1.69
C TRP A 174 -15.84 -12.36 2.28
N PHE A 175 -17.10 -12.04 1.98
CA PHE A 175 -17.81 -10.96 2.68
C PHE A 175 -17.92 -11.25 4.17
N ALA A 176 -18.21 -12.49 4.57
CA ALA A 176 -18.30 -12.87 5.98
C ALA A 176 -16.95 -12.72 6.68
N LYS A 177 -15.86 -13.17 6.06
CA LYS A 177 -14.50 -12.96 6.60
C LYS A 177 -14.13 -11.48 6.73
N ALA A 178 -14.43 -10.66 5.71
CA ALA A 178 -14.19 -9.22 5.76
C ALA A 178 -15.02 -8.56 6.88
N ALA A 179 -16.28 -8.98 7.04
CA ALA A 179 -17.17 -8.52 8.11
C ALA A 179 -16.64 -8.90 9.51
N GLU A 180 -16.17 -10.13 9.70
CA GLU A 180 -15.53 -10.58 10.94
C GLU A 180 -14.26 -9.78 11.27
N ALA A 181 -13.52 -9.35 10.24
CA ALA A 181 -12.37 -8.46 10.38
C ALA A 181 -12.77 -6.97 10.57
N GLY A 182 -14.06 -6.65 10.62
CA GLY A 182 -14.58 -5.30 10.88
C GLY A 182 -14.79 -4.42 9.65
N HIS A 183 -14.73 -4.98 8.44
CA HIS A 183 -14.96 -4.22 7.20
C HIS A 183 -16.43 -3.80 7.07
N VAL A 184 -16.70 -2.52 7.30
CA VAL A 184 -18.07 -1.97 7.37
C VAL A 184 -18.88 -2.22 6.10
N ALA A 185 -18.29 -2.03 4.92
CA ALA A 185 -19.04 -2.25 3.68
C ALA A 185 -19.35 -3.74 3.42
N ALA A 186 -18.58 -4.66 4.01
CA ALA A 186 -18.89 -6.08 3.95
C ALA A 186 -20.10 -6.41 4.84
N LEU A 187 -20.17 -5.81 6.03
CA LEU A 187 -21.33 -5.89 6.93
C LEU A 187 -22.60 -5.36 6.23
N ASP A 188 -22.53 -4.19 5.61
CA ASP A 188 -23.66 -3.62 4.87
C ASP A 188 -24.12 -4.52 3.72
N ARG A 189 -23.16 -5.04 2.94
CA ARG A 189 -23.44 -5.92 1.80
C ARG A 189 -24.13 -7.21 2.24
N LEU A 190 -23.69 -7.81 3.35
CA LEU A 190 -24.32 -9.00 3.93
C LEU A 190 -25.70 -8.69 4.50
N ALA A 191 -25.88 -7.57 5.18
CA ALA A 191 -27.19 -7.13 5.67
C ALA A 191 -28.18 -7.02 4.50
N GLU A 192 -27.80 -6.32 3.43
CA GLU A 192 -28.61 -6.21 2.21
C GLU A 192 -28.90 -7.59 1.60
N ALA A 193 -27.90 -8.45 1.48
CA ALA A 193 -28.07 -9.78 0.90
C ALA A 193 -29.07 -10.64 1.70
N TYR A 194 -29.05 -10.56 3.03
CA TYR A 194 -30.02 -11.25 3.88
C TYR A 194 -31.41 -10.62 3.86
N PHE A 195 -31.56 -9.30 3.70
CA PHE A 195 -32.89 -8.70 3.55
C PHE A 195 -33.55 -9.05 2.21
N THR A 196 -32.74 -9.12 1.15
CA THR A 196 -33.23 -9.25 -0.23
C THR A 196 -33.21 -10.69 -0.75
N GLY A 197 -32.45 -11.59 -0.12
CA GLY A 197 -32.17 -12.92 -0.65
C GLY A 197 -31.19 -12.92 -1.84
N GLN A 198 -30.42 -11.86 -2.03
CA GLN A 198 -29.36 -11.81 -3.04
C GLN A 198 -28.21 -12.78 -2.69
N LEU A 199 -27.27 -12.95 -3.63
CA LEU A 199 -26.11 -13.85 -3.50
C LEU A 199 -26.49 -15.32 -3.24
N GLY A 200 -27.73 -15.71 -3.58
CA GLY A 200 -28.24 -17.06 -3.35
C GLY A 200 -28.59 -17.34 -1.88
N LEU A 201 -28.66 -16.31 -1.04
CA LEU A 201 -29.08 -16.44 0.35
C LEU A 201 -30.60 -16.53 0.44
N ARG A 202 -31.09 -17.28 1.42
CA ARG A 202 -32.50 -17.20 1.80
C ARG A 202 -32.70 -15.90 2.59
N PRO A 203 -33.75 -15.11 2.29
CA PRO A 203 -34.06 -13.94 3.10
C PRO A 203 -34.18 -14.27 4.59
N ASP A 204 -33.50 -13.49 5.41
CA ASP A 204 -33.46 -13.62 6.87
C ASP A 204 -33.28 -12.23 7.50
N ASN A 205 -34.39 -11.64 7.93
CA ASN A 205 -34.39 -10.31 8.52
C ASN A 205 -33.64 -10.25 9.84
N ALA A 206 -33.56 -11.35 10.61
CA ALA A 206 -32.85 -11.37 11.87
C ALA A 206 -31.34 -11.25 11.60
N ARG A 207 -30.79 -12.10 10.72
CA ARG A 207 -29.39 -11.99 10.30
C ARG A 207 -29.09 -10.65 9.63
N GLY A 208 -29.99 -10.15 8.78
CA GLY A 208 -29.85 -8.84 8.15
C GLY A 208 -29.71 -7.71 9.19
N ASN A 209 -30.56 -7.73 10.23
CA ASN A 209 -30.51 -6.77 11.34
C ASN A 209 -29.25 -6.91 12.19
N ASP A 210 -28.77 -8.13 12.42
CA ASP A 210 -27.53 -8.37 13.16
C ASP A 210 -26.32 -7.72 12.46
N TYR A 211 -26.17 -7.97 11.15
CA TYR A 211 -25.11 -7.35 10.34
C TYR A 211 -25.27 -5.82 10.27
N ALA A 212 -26.49 -5.32 10.11
CA ALA A 212 -26.75 -3.88 10.09
C ALA A 212 -26.41 -3.19 11.42
N THR A 213 -26.63 -3.88 12.54
CA THR A 213 -26.29 -3.39 13.88
C THR A 213 -24.78 -3.35 14.07
N GLN A 214 -24.08 -4.43 13.72
CA GLN A 214 -22.61 -4.46 13.71
C GLN A 214 -22.01 -3.35 12.85
N ALA A 215 -22.58 -3.08 11.67
CA ALA A 215 -22.12 -2.00 10.80
C ALA A 215 -22.30 -0.61 11.43
N ARG A 216 -23.39 -0.39 12.17
CA ARG A 216 -23.62 0.89 12.89
C ARG A 216 -22.63 1.06 14.04
N ASP A 217 -22.40 0.00 14.80
CA ASP A 217 -21.47 0.00 15.92
C ASP A 217 -20.02 0.21 15.46
N ALA A 218 -19.62 -0.44 14.37
CA ALA A 218 -18.31 -0.26 13.75
C ALA A 218 -18.08 1.18 13.29
N ARG A 219 -19.05 1.81 12.60
CA ARG A 219 -18.96 3.23 12.20
C ARG A 219 -18.86 4.16 13.41
N ARG A 220 -19.63 3.89 14.46
CA ARG A 220 -19.58 4.69 15.70
C ARG A 220 -18.21 4.57 16.37
N GLY A 221 -17.63 3.38 16.40
CA GLY A 221 -16.28 3.14 16.90
C GLY A 221 -15.20 3.87 16.08
N GLN A 222 -15.33 3.90 14.75
CA GLN A 222 -14.42 4.61 13.86
C GLN A 222 -14.44 6.13 14.05
N LEU A 223 -15.60 6.72 14.37
CA LEU A 223 -15.74 8.17 14.64
C LEU A 223 -15.23 8.60 16.01
N SER A 224 -14.93 7.63 16.90
CA SER A 224 -14.49 7.89 18.28
C SER A 224 -12.98 7.76 18.50
N ARG A 225 -12.22 7.48 17.44
CA ARG A 225 -10.75 7.41 17.43
C ARG A 225 -10.17 8.63 16.74
#